data_AF-A0A2C9STH0-F1
#
_entry.id   AF-A0A2C9STH0-F1
#
_cell.length_a   1.000
_cell.length_b   1.000
_cell.length_c   1.000
_cell.angle_alpha   90.00
_cell.angle_beta   90.00
_cell.angle_gamma   90.00
#
_symmetry.space_group_name_H-M   'P 1'
#
loop_
_entity.id
_entity.type
_entity.pdbx_description
1 polymer ?
#
loop_
_entity_poly.entity_id
_entity_poly.type
_entity_poly.pdbx_seq_one_letter_code
_entity_poly.pdbx_strand_id
1 'polypeptide(L)' 'MSTQIAIRLADSLVAELDRLVASGRARSRASLVEAALERELRRLAAASDAETLRRVGTDDDLDSLVEWTVANIGVKE' A
#
# COMPACT_ATOMS: atom_id res chain seq x y z
N MET A 1 -7.14 -1.45 18.90
CA MET A 1 -6.25 -1.10 20.03
C MET A 1 -5.09 -0.29 19.47
N SER A 2 -4.55 0.66 20.23
CA SER A 2 -3.36 1.43 19.84
C SER A 2 -2.20 1.16 20.79
N THR A 3 -0.98 1.27 20.29
CA THR A 3 0.25 1.14 21.07
C THR A 3 0.97 2.49 21.05
N GLN A 4 1.43 2.95 22.22
CA GLN A 4 2.18 4.20 22.32
C GLN A 4 3.68 3.94 22.22
N ILE A 5 4.36 4.75 21.42
CA ILE A 5 5.82 4.71 21.22
C ILE A 5 6.40 6.12 21.35
N ALA A 6 7.67 6.22 21.76
CA ALA A 6 8.41 7.47 21.80
C ALA A 6 9.35 7.54 20.59
N ILE A 7 9.21 8.58 19.77
CA ILE A 7 10.02 8.80 18.56
C ILE A 7 10.65 10.20 18.62
N ARG A 8 11.90 10.32 18.17
CA ARG A 8 12.55 11.61 17.95
C ARG A 8 12.26 12.08 16.52
N LEU A 9 11.72 13.30 16.40
CA LEU A 9 11.47 13.97 15.13
C LEU A 9 12.19 15.32 15.13
N ALA A 10 12.43 15.87 13.94
CA ALA A 10 12.94 17.24 13.84
C ALA A 10 11.92 18.23 14.40
N ASP A 11 12.39 19.21 15.18
CA ASP A 11 11.52 20.21 15.83
C ASP A 11 10.61 20.93 14.82
N SER A 12 11.12 21.20 13.62
CA SER A 12 10.36 21.81 12.53
C SER A 12 9.16 20.98 12.08
N LEU A 13 9.28 19.65 12.06
CA LEU A 13 8.18 18.75 11.73
C LEU A 13 7.14 18.73 12.84
N VAL A 14 7.57 18.69 14.10
CA VAL A 14 6.66 18.74 15.25
C VAL A 14 5.87 20.05 15.25
N ALA A 15 6.52 21.18 14.96
CA ALA A 15 5.86 22.47 14.84
C ALA A 15 4.81 22.53 13.71
N GLU A 16 5.05 21.84 12.59
CA GLU A 16 4.05 21.73 11.51
C GLU A 16 2.85 20.86 11.92
N LEU A 17 3.11 19.69 12.52
CA LEU A 17 2.07 18.82 13.09
C LEU A 17 1.16 19.61 14.04
N ASP A 18 1.76 20.44 14.89
CA ASP A 18 1.05 21.27 15.86
C ASP A 18 0.19 22.32 15.20
N ARG A 19 0.72 23.03 14.20
CA ARG A 19 -0.06 24.00 13.41
C ARG A 19 -1.24 23.35 12.71
N LEU A 20 -1.07 22.15 12.17
CA LEU A 20 -2.16 21.44 11.49
C LEU A 20 -3.28 21.02 12.44
N VAL A 21 -2.94 20.58 13.65
CA VAL A 21 -3.92 20.27 14.69
C VAL A 21 -4.59 21.55 15.21
N ALA A 22 -3.81 22.59 15.51
CA ALA A 22 -4.32 23.87 16.01
C ALA A 22 -5.25 24.57 15.02
N SER A 23 -4.98 24.43 13.72
CA SER A 23 -5.85 24.95 12.65
C SER A 23 -7.11 24.11 12.40
N GLY A 24 -7.31 23.00 13.12
CA GLY A 24 -8.45 22.09 12.94
C GLY A 24 -8.39 21.23 11.67
N ARG A 25 -7.30 21.32 10.89
CA ARG A 25 -7.10 20.52 9.67
C ARG A 25 -6.81 19.05 9.97
N ALA A 26 -6.49 18.72 11.21
CA ALA A 26 -6.31 17.36 11.70
C ALA A 26 -6.92 17.19 13.08
N ARG A 27 -7.42 15.98 13.37
CA ARG A 27 -8.05 15.65 14.66
C ARG A 27 -7.03 15.49 15.80
N SER A 28 -5.82 15.03 15.49
CA SER A 28 -4.73 14.85 16.44
C SER A 28 -3.39 14.66 15.73
N ARG A 29 -2.27 14.83 16.44
CA ARG A 29 -0.93 14.50 15.93
C ARG A 29 -0.84 13.04 15.49
N ALA A 30 -1.41 12.13 16.30
CA ALA A 30 -1.44 10.70 15.99
C ALA A 30 -2.16 10.44 14.66
N SER A 31 -3.31 11.08 14.41
CA SER A 31 -4.05 10.88 13.14
C SER A 31 -3.27 11.31 11.90
N LEU A 32 -2.42 12.34 12.02
CA LEU A 32 -1.54 12.77 10.94
C LEU A 32 -0.41 11.76 10.70
N VAL A 33 0.21 11.29 11.79
CA VAL A 33 1.30 10.31 11.73
C VAL A 33 0.79 8.98 11.17
N GLU A 34 -0.36 8.49 11.65
CA GLU A 34 -1.01 7.27 11.14
C GLU A 34 -1.29 7.38 9.64
N ALA A 35 -1.96 8.46 9.20
CA ALA A 35 -2.27 8.65 7.78
C ALA A 35 -1.00 8.73 6.89
N ALA A 36 0.06 9.36 7.38
CA ALA A 36 1.34 9.43 6.68
C ALA A 36 2.01 8.06 6.61
N LEU A 37 2.03 7.30 7.71
CA LEU A 37 2.59 5.95 7.78
C LEU A 37 1.83 4.98 6.90
N GLU A 38 0.49 4.98 6.93
CA GLU A 38 -0.34 4.12 6.07
C GLU A 38 -0.08 4.35 4.59
N ARG A 39 0.10 5.62 4.19
CA ARG A 39 0.46 5.96 2.80
C ARG A 39 1.81 5.38 2.42
N GLU A 40 2.80 5.49 3.31
CA GLU A 40 4.15 4.99 3.05
C GLU A 40 4.20 3.47 3.02
N LEU A 41 3.52 2.81 3.96
CA LEU A 41 3.43 1.34 3.98
C LEU A 41 2.74 0.79 2.73
N ARG A 42 1.67 1.44 2.27
CA ARG A 42 1.03 1.09 0.99
C ARG A 42 1.98 1.23 -0.19
N ARG A 43 2.77 2.30 -0.24
CA ARG A 43 3.78 2.53 -1.29
C ARG A 43 4.83 1.43 -1.29
N LEU A 44 5.33 1.04 -0.12
CA LEU A 44 6.34 0.00 0.03
C LEU A 44 5.80 -1.39 -0.34
N ALA A 45 4.57 -1.70 0.05
CA ALA A 45 3.91 -2.95 -0.33
C ALA A 45 3.77 -3.07 -1.86
N ALA A 46 3.22 -2.03 -2.51
CA ALA A 46 3.09 -2.03 -3.97
C ALA A 46 4.44 -2.13 -4.70
N ALA A 47 5.49 -1.50 -4.16
CA ALA A 47 6.84 -1.61 -4.73
C ALA A 47 7.40 -3.05 -4.60
N SER A 48 7.16 -3.70 -3.45
CA SER A 48 7.54 -5.09 -3.20
C SER A 48 6.77 -6.06 -4.12
N ASP A 49 5.48 -5.83 -4.32
CA ASP A 49 4.65 -6.64 -5.21
C ASP A 49 5.13 -6.51 -6.65
N ALA A 50 5.39 -5.29 -7.11
CA ALA A 50 5.93 -5.05 -8.44
C ALA A 50 7.31 -5.68 -8.65
N GLU A 51 8.17 -5.72 -7.62
CA GLU A 51 9.46 -6.42 -7.67
C GLU A 51 9.28 -7.93 -7.76
N THR A 52 8.32 -8.47 -6.99
CA THR A 52 7.97 -9.90 -7.07
C THR A 52 7.49 -10.26 -8.47
N LEU A 53 6.57 -9.47 -9.03
CA LEU A 53 6.07 -9.66 -10.40
C LEU A 53 7.19 -9.54 -11.44
N ARG A 54 8.13 -8.61 -11.28
CA ARG A 54 9.30 -8.50 -12.17
C ARG A 54 10.21 -9.72 -12.12
N ARG A 55 10.41 -10.28 -10.93
CA ARG A 55 11.31 -11.43 -10.72
C ARG A 55 10.70 -12.74 -11.18
N VAL A 56 9.42 -12.97 -10.89
CA VAL A 56 8.72 -14.22 -11.20
C VAL A 56 8.16 -14.21 -12.62
N GLY A 57 7.81 -13.03 -13.15
CA GLY A 57 7.06 -12.92 -14.40
C GLY A 57 5.58 -13.25 -14.19
N THR A 58 4.79 -13.13 -15.26
CA THR A 58 3.51 -13.83 -15.35
C THR A 58 3.86 -15.27 -15.71
N ASP A 59 3.83 -16.17 -14.73
CA ASP A 59 4.03 -17.59 -15.01
C ASP A 59 3.00 -18.03 -16.07
N ASP A 60 3.36 -18.91 -17.01
CA ASP A 60 2.44 -19.47 -18.03
C ASP A 60 1.50 -20.52 -17.40
N ASP A 61 1.20 -20.36 -16.10
CA ASP A 61 0.42 -21.30 -15.29
C ASP A 61 -1.04 -21.40 -15.76
N LEU A 62 -1.49 -20.42 -16.55
CA LEU A 62 -2.83 -20.38 -17.13
C LEU A 62 -2.92 -21.09 -18.49
N ASP A 63 -1.82 -21.49 -19.12
CA ASP A 63 -1.87 -22.13 -20.45
C ASP A 63 -2.69 -23.42 -20.44
N SER A 64 -2.52 -24.26 -19.43
CA SER A 64 -3.32 -25.48 -19.27
C SER A 64 -4.81 -25.19 -19.04
N LEU A 65 -5.14 -24.06 -18.37
CA LEU A 65 -6.51 -23.63 -18.20
C LEU A 65 -7.10 -23.08 -19.51
N VAL A 66 -6.32 -22.34 -20.30
CA VAL A 66 -6.70 -21.86 -21.63
C VAL A 66 -6.94 -23.03 -22.57
N GLU A 67 -6.02 -24.00 -22.61
CA GLU A 67 -6.16 -25.23 -23.40
C GLU A 67 -7.43 -26.00 -23.03
N TRP A 68 -7.68 -26.22 -21.73
CA TRP A 68 -8.90 -26.87 -21.27
C TRP A 68 -10.16 -26.10 -21.68
N THR A 69 -10.11 -24.77 -21.58
CA THR A 69 -11.25 -23.90 -21.90
C THR A 69 -11.56 -23.92 -23.39
N VAL A 70 -10.56 -23.84 -24.26
CA VAL A 70 -10.73 -23.95 -25.72
C VAL A 70 -11.27 -25.33 -26.10
N ALA A 71 -10.81 -26.39 -25.43
CA ALA A 71 -11.29 -27.75 -25.69
C ALA A 71 -12.76 -27.97 -25.26
N ASN A 72 -13.24 -27.25 -24.24
CA ASN A 72 -14.54 -27.52 -23.63
C ASN A 72 -15.62 -26.48 -23.90
N ILE A 73 -15.26 -25.25 -24.28
CA ILE A 73 -16.22 -24.25 -24.71
C ILE A 73 -16.29 -24.33 -26.23
N GLY A 74 -17.46 -24.68 -26.77
CA GLY A 74 -17.70 -24.70 -28.21
C GLY A 74 -17.64 -23.28 -28.80
N VAL A 75 -16.44 -22.74 -28.95
CA VAL A 75 -16.18 -21.52 -29.70
C VAL A 75 -16.40 -21.88 -31.16
N LYS A 76 -17.61 -21.61 -31.66
CA LYS A 76 -17.86 -21.60 -33.10
C LYS A 76 -17.20 -20.34 -33.68
N GLU A 77 -16.37 -20.51 -34.71
CA GLU A 77 -15.86 -19.43 -35.56
C GLU A 77 -16.98 -18.52 -36.07
#